data_AF-A0A2W4S554-F1
#
_entry.id   AF-A0A2W4S554-F1
#
_cell.length_a   1.000
_cell.length_b   1.000
_cell.length_c   1.000
_cell.angle_alpha   90.00
_cell.angle_beta   90.00
_cell.angle_gamma   90.00
#
_symmetry.space_group_name_H-M   'P 1'
#
loop_
_entity.id
_entity.type
_entity.pdbx_description
1 polymer ?
#
loop_
_entity_poly.entity_id
_entity_poly.type
_entity_poly.pdbx_seq_one_letter_code
_entity_poly.pdbx_strand_id
1 'polypeptide(L)'
;MGAAYGIVTGLDASPRARAMAERIAGEAEHAGLAPAELELVRRAFELAMQPRIERIADDHAPEFLHPARTVLILLEDAGCRDATTLAAGALCETAHLDFAVPRTRIEAVLGPSVRALVDMVPVPAEAGEELLERLVTAGRDARLVALAERLDHARHLHLRPAPEWPAFHALTCEVYLPVAGRTDPVLERRFRWWCGMFTRRYLR
;
A
#
# COMPACT_ATOMS: atom_id res chain seq x y z
N MET A 1 -28.62 -30.66 -8.37
CA MET A 1 -28.33 -29.63 -9.39
C MET A 1 -28.83 -28.31 -8.85
N GLY A 2 -28.05 -27.32 -8.44
CA GLY A 2 -26.63 -27.10 -8.22
C GLY A 2 -26.64 -25.72 -7.56
N ALA A 3 -26.29 -25.65 -6.27
CA ALA A 3 -26.45 -24.43 -5.48
C ALA A 3 -25.59 -23.32 -6.09
N ALA A 4 -26.20 -22.18 -6.37
CA ALA A 4 -25.50 -20.95 -6.71
C ALA A 4 -24.59 -20.59 -5.54
N TYR A 5 -23.30 -20.90 -5.68
CA TYR A 5 -22.27 -20.45 -4.76
C TYR A 5 -22.10 -18.95 -5.01
N GLY A 6 -22.87 -18.14 -4.28
CA GLY A 6 -22.65 -16.71 -4.23
C GLY A 6 -21.21 -16.48 -3.77
N ILE A 7 -20.38 -15.93 -4.64
CA ILE A 7 -19.08 -15.42 -4.26
C ILE A 7 -19.39 -14.24 -3.33
N VAL A 8 -19.43 -14.50 -2.03
CA VAL A 8 -19.34 -13.44 -1.04
C VAL A 8 -18.04 -12.71 -1.37
N THR A 9 -18.14 -11.48 -1.84
CA THR A 9 -16.94 -10.69 -2.08
C THR A 9 -16.26 -10.57 -0.72
N GLY A 10 -14.93 -10.75 -0.63
CA GLY A 10 -14.25 -10.78 0.66
C GLY A 10 -14.57 -9.56 1.54
N LEU A 11 -14.89 -8.42 0.91
CA LEU A 11 -15.28 -7.18 1.58
C LEU A 11 -16.55 -7.28 2.42
N ASP A 12 -17.49 -8.15 2.07
CA ASP A 12 -18.74 -8.34 2.84
C ASP A 12 -18.48 -8.99 4.21
N ALA A 13 -17.29 -9.57 4.42
CA ALA A 13 -16.87 -10.11 5.71
C ALA A 13 -16.54 -9.03 6.76
N SER A 14 -16.32 -7.77 6.34
CA SER A 14 -16.04 -6.66 7.27
C SER A 14 -16.72 -5.35 6.84
N PRO A 15 -17.59 -4.77 7.69
CA PRO A 15 -18.16 -3.44 7.45
C PRO A 15 -17.09 -2.36 7.24
N ARG A 16 -15.91 -2.51 7.86
CA ARG A 16 -14.79 -1.58 7.72
C ARG A 16 -14.14 -1.71 6.35
N ALA A 17 -13.94 -2.93 5.86
CA ALA A 17 -13.42 -3.17 4.52
C ALA A 17 -14.36 -2.60 3.44
N ARG A 18 -15.67 -2.81 3.60
CA ARG A 18 -16.69 -2.22 2.71
C ARG A 18 -16.67 -0.69 2.72
N ALA A 19 -16.65 -0.06 3.90
CA ALA A 19 -16.58 1.40 4.00
C ALA A 19 -15.31 1.98 3.36
N MET A 20 -14.18 1.27 3.46
CA MET A 20 -12.94 1.68 2.78
C MET A 20 -13.01 1.50 1.26
N ALA A 21 -13.66 0.44 0.75
CA ALA A 21 -13.90 0.28 -0.68
C ALA A 21 -14.76 1.42 -1.23
N GLU A 22 -15.84 1.78 -0.52
CA GLU A 22 -16.73 2.90 -0.88
C GLU A 22 -15.97 4.23 -0.89
N ARG A 23 -15.09 4.46 0.10
CA ARG A 23 -14.24 5.65 0.13
C ARG A 23 -13.26 5.69 -1.04
N ILE A 24 -12.54 4.60 -1.33
CA ILE A 24 -11.62 4.54 -2.47
C ILE A 24 -12.36 4.85 -3.77
N ALA A 25 -13.54 4.25 -3.98
CA ALA A 25 -14.35 4.49 -5.16
C ALA A 25 -14.76 5.96 -5.28
N GLY A 26 -15.25 6.57 -4.19
CA GLY A 26 -15.64 7.98 -4.18
C GLY A 26 -14.48 8.94 -4.45
N GLU A 27 -13.32 8.72 -3.83
CA GLU A 27 -12.13 9.56 -4.05
C GLU A 27 -11.57 9.40 -5.47
N ALA A 28 -11.54 8.17 -5.99
CA ALA A 28 -11.07 7.90 -7.35
C ALA A 28 -12.03 8.47 -8.41
N GLU A 29 -13.34 8.40 -8.19
CA GLU A 29 -14.35 9.02 -9.06
C GLU A 29 -14.22 10.55 -9.02
N HIS A 30 -14.06 11.13 -7.83
CA HIS A 30 -13.81 12.57 -7.67
C HIS A 30 -12.52 13.02 -8.38
N ALA A 31 -11.49 12.17 -8.40
CA ALA A 31 -10.25 12.41 -9.12
C ALA A 31 -10.38 12.26 -10.66
N GLY A 32 -11.52 11.75 -11.15
CA GLY A 32 -11.87 11.64 -12.56
C GLY A 32 -11.49 10.32 -13.23
N LEU A 33 -11.31 9.23 -12.47
CA LEU A 33 -11.05 7.91 -13.04
C LEU A 33 -12.29 7.39 -13.79
N ALA A 34 -12.08 6.78 -14.94
CA ALA A 34 -13.13 6.16 -15.74
C ALA A 34 -13.69 4.90 -15.05
N PRO A 35 -14.92 4.46 -15.38
CA PRO A 35 -15.53 3.29 -14.75
C PRO A 35 -14.68 2.01 -14.80
N ALA A 36 -13.97 1.77 -15.90
CA ALA A 36 -13.09 0.61 -16.03
C ALA A 36 -11.84 0.71 -15.13
N GLU A 37 -11.34 1.92 -14.89
CA GLU A 37 -10.22 2.20 -13.99
C GLU A 37 -10.63 2.03 -12.53
N LEU A 38 -11.82 2.54 -12.16
CA LEU A 38 -12.41 2.32 -10.84
C LEU A 38 -12.58 0.83 -10.55
N GLU A 39 -13.06 0.06 -11.53
CA GLU A 39 -13.22 -1.38 -11.40
C GLU A 39 -11.88 -2.10 -11.21
N LEU A 40 -10.82 -1.67 -11.90
CA LEU A 40 -9.48 -2.22 -11.71
C LEU A 40 -8.98 -2.02 -10.27
N VAL A 41 -9.12 -0.80 -9.73
CA VAL A 41 -8.71 -0.46 -8.36
C VAL A 41 -9.54 -1.24 -7.34
N ARG A 42 -10.86 -1.33 -7.55
CA ARG A 42 -11.77 -2.11 -6.68
C ARG A 42 -11.36 -3.58 -6.62
N ARG A 43 -11.16 -4.22 -7.77
CA ARG A 43 -10.73 -5.64 -7.84
C ARG A 43 -9.36 -5.88 -7.22
N ALA A 44 -8.44 -4.92 -7.34
CA ALA A 44 -7.13 -5.00 -6.71
C ALA A 44 -7.25 -4.94 -5.18
N PHE A 45 -8.06 -4.02 -4.66
CA PHE A 45 -8.33 -3.93 -3.22
C PHE A 45 -8.99 -5.21 -2.68
N GLU A 46 -10.01 -5.73 -3.38
CA GLU A 46 -10.65 -7.00 -3.01
C GLU A 46 -9.67 -8.16 -2.94
N LEU A 47 -8.77 -8.25 -3.94
CA LEU A 47 -7.76 -9.29 -3.99
C LEU A 47 -6.75 -9.15 -2.84
N ALA A 48 -6.32 -7.93 -2.52
CA ALA A 48 -5.41 -7.64 -1.42
C ALA A 48 -6.01 -7.90 -0.02
N MET A 49 -7.34 -7.83 0.10
CA MET A 49 -8.04 -8.09 1.35
C MET A 49 -8.20 -9.59 1.66
N GLN A 50 -8.21 -10.47 0.65
CA GLN A 50 -8.43 -11.91 0.87
C GLN A 50 -7.46 -12.54 1.90
N PRO A 51 -6.12 -12.39 1.76
CA PRO A 51 -5.17 -12.90 2.75
C PRO A 51 -5.37 -12.36 4.16
N ARG A 52 -5.93 -11.15 4.28
CA ARG A 52 -6.14 -10.46 5.55
C ARG A 52 -7.39 -10.97 6.25
N ILE A 53 -8.50 -11.08 5.53
CA ILE A 53 -9.76 -11.62 6.05
C ILE A 53 -9.57 -13.05 6.57
N GLU A 54 -8.74 -13.85 5.89
CA GLU A 54 -8.47 -15.22 6.30
C GLU A 54 -7.61 -15.32 7.58
N ARG A 55 -6.78 -14.33 7.87
CA ARG A 55 -5.71 -14.45 8.88
C ARG A 55 -5.81 -13.47 10.05
N ILE A 56 -6.51 -12.36 9.86
CA ILE A 56 -6.68 -11.32 10.88
C ILE A 56 -8.10 -11.43 11.40
N ALA A 57 -8.22 -11.88 12.65
CA ALA A 57 -9.53 -12.03 13.30
C ALA A 57 -10.17 -10.69 13.70
N ASP A 58 -9.35 -9.69 14.04
CA ASP A 58 -9.81 -8.36 14.48
C ASP A 58 -9.61 -7.33 13.36
N ASP A 59 -10.70 -6.85 12.78
CA ASP A 59 -10.67 -5.84 11.70
C ASP A 59 -10.31 -4.42 12.18
N HIS A 60 -10.05 -4.26 13.49
CA HIS A 60 -9.41 -3.09 14.08
C HIS A 60 -7.88 -3.20 14.10
N ALA A 61 -7.30 -4.35 13.77
CA ALA A 61 -5.85 -4.51 13.68
C ALA A 61 -5.26 -3.50 12.67
N PRO A 62 -4.14 -2.83 13.01
CA PRO A 62 -3.55 -1.78 12.16
C PRO A 62 -3.29 -2.23 10.72
N GLU A 63 -2.85 -3.47 10.54
CA GLU A 63 -2.53 -4.12 9.26
C GLU A 63 -3.76 -4.44 8.41
N PHE A 64 -4.97 -4.51 8.99
CA PHE A 64 -6.17 -4.98 8.30
C PHE A 64 -6.57 -4.07 7.13
N LEU A 65 -6.58 -2.75 7.34
CA LEU A 65 -6.95 -1.79 6.30
C LEU A 65 -5.75 -1.18 5.55
N HIS A 66 -4.56 -1.77 5.69
CA HIS A 66 -3.34 -1.28 5.05
C HIS A 66 -3.49 -1.07 3.53
N PRO A 67 -4.02 -2.03 2.74
CA PRO A 67 -4.19 -1.87 1.29
C PRO A 67 -4.96 -0.61 0.92
N ALA A 68 -6.06 -0.35 1.64
CA ALA A 68 -6.90 0.81 1.37
C ALA A 68 -6.19 2.12 1.71
N ARG A 69 -5.46 2.17 2.83
CA ARG A 69 -4.73 3.38 3.22
C ARG A 69 -3.59 3.69 2.26
N THR A 70 -2.90 2.67 1.74
CA THR A 70 -1.87 2.85 0.70
C THR A 70 -2.47 3.46 -0.58
N VAL A 71 -3.62 2.94 -1.04
CA VAL A 71 -4.35 3.52 -2.20
C VAL A 71 -4.73 4.99 -1.94
N LEU A 72 -5.24 5.30 -0.76
CA LEU A 72 -5.64 6.67 -0.43
C LEU A 72 -4.43 7.61 -0.30
N ILE A 73 -3.27 7.14 0.18
CA ILE A 73 -2.05 7.96 0.15
C ILE A 73 -1.65 8.26 -1.31
N LEU A 74 -1.74 7.29 -2.22
CA LEU A 74 -1.46 7.53 -3.63
C LEU A 74 -2.45 8.54 -4.25
N LEU A 75 -3.75 8.39 -3.98
CA LEU A 75 -4.79 9.30 -4.50
C LEU A 75 -4.69 10.71 -3.88
N GLU A 76 -4.73 10.81 -2.56
CA GLU A 76 -4.92 12.07 -1.82
C GLU A 76 -3.60 12.82 -1.59
N ASP A 77 -2.52 12.11 -1.22
CA ASP A 77 -1.24 12.74 -0.93
C ASP A 77 -0.42 12.91 -2.22
N ALA A 78 -0.29 11.87 -3.05
CA ALA A 78 0.54 11.93 -4.26
C ALA A 78 -0.21 12.40 -5.53
N GLY A 79 -1.53 12.59 -5.46
CA GLY A 79 -2.34 12.99 -6.62
C GLY A 79 -2.33 11.98 -7.77
N CYS A 80 -2.01 10.71 -7.48
CA CYS A 80 -1.89 9.66 -8.48
C CYS A 80 -3.27 9.29 -9.05
N ARG A 81 -3.40 9.34 -10.38
CA ARG A 81 -4.65 8.97 -11.09
C ARG A 81 -4.48 7.77 -12.03
N ASP A 82 -3.29 7.19 -12.08
CA ASP A 82 -3.04 5.98 -12.86
C ASP A 82 -3.58 4.74 -12.14
N ALA A 83 -4.56 4.08 -12.74
CA ALA A 83 -5.25 2.95 -12.14
C ALA A 83 -4.33 1.74 -11.88
N THR A 84 -3.32 1.55 -12.73
CA THR A 84 -2.32 0.47 -12.57
C THR A 84 -1.50 0.70 -11.30
N THR A 85 -1.07 1.94 -11.07
CA THR A 85 -0.32 2.37 -9.88
C THR A 85 -1.14 2.26 -8.61
N LEU A 86 -2.41 2.67 -8.65
CA LEU A 86 -3.33 2.52 -7.52
C LEU A 86 -3.56 1.03 -7.21
N ALA A 87 -3.79 0.20 -8.22
CA ALA A 87 -3.95 -1.24 -8.06
C ALA A 87 -2.68 -1.91 -7.48
N ALA A 88 -1.50 -1.54 -7.97
CA ALA A 88 -0.23 -2.01 -7.41
C ALA A 88 -0.04 -1.55 -5.96
N GLY A 89 -0.46 -0.33 -5.62
CA GLY A 89 -0.48 0.18 -4.26
C GLY A 89 -1.34 -0.65 -3.31
N ALA A 90 -2.51 -1.11 -3.75
CA ALA A 90 -3.36 -1.98 -2.95
C ALA A 90 -2.70 -3.34 -2.66
N LEU A 91 -1.91 -3.87 -3.60
CA LEU A 91 -1.31 -5.21 -3.53
C LEU A 91 0.08 -5.23 -2.90
N CYS A 92 0.69 -4.05 -2.70
CA CYS A 92 2.06 -3.94 -2.23
C CYS A 92 2.15 -4.35 -0.76
N GLU A 93 2.97 -5.37 -0.49
CA GLU A 93 3.33 -5.81 0.85
C GLU A 93 4.85 -5.88 0.91
N THR A 94 5.50 -4.96 1.63
CA THR A 94 6.96 -5.04 1.84
C THR A 94 7.33 -5.32 3.29
N ALA A 95 6.45 -4.98 4.24
CA ALA A 95 6.65 -5.28 5.66
C ALA A 95 6.02 -6.62 6.13
N HIS A 96 4.99 -7.11 5.44
CA HIS A 96 4.26 -8.33 5.81
C HIS A 96 4.03 -9.24 4.60
N LEU A 97 5.11 -9.88 4.14
CA LEU A 97 5.09 -10.74 2.95
C LEU A 97 4.09 -11.90 3.02
N ASP A 98 3.69 -12.32 4.23
CA ASP A 98 2.68 -13.35 4.43
C ASP A 98 1.29 -12.94 3.92
N PHE A 99 1.00 -11.64 3.81
CA PHE A 99 -0.23 -11.11 3.19
C PHE A 99 -0.09 -10.90 1.68
N ALA A 100 1.09 -11.10 1.09
CA ALA A 100 1.30 -10.83 -0.32
C ALA A 100 0.50 -11.80 -1.20
N VAL A 101 -0.22 -11.26 -2.17
CA VAL A 101 -0.97 -12.07 -3.13
C VAL A 101 0.00 -12.80 -4.08
N PRO A 102 -0.25 -14.08 -4.42
CA PRO A 102 0.55 -14.79 -5.39
C PRO A 102 0.60 -14.09 -6.75
N ARG A 103 1.78 -14.13 -7.32
CA ARG A 103 2.17 -13.41 -8.54
C ARG A 103 1.36 -13.82 -9.75
N THR A 104 1.22 -15.13 -9.93
CA THR A 104 0.35 -15.75 -10.95
C THR A 104 -1.12 -15.35 -10.78
N ARG A 105 -1.59 -15.13 -9.54
CA ARG A 105 -2.95 -14.72 -9.25
C ARG A 105 -3.19 -13.24 -9.57
N ILE A 106 -2.22 -12.37 -9.28
CA ILE A 106 -2.28 -10.95 -9.67
C ILE A 106 -2.43 -10.85 -11.18
N GLU A 107 -1.59 -11.54 -11.95
CA GLU A 107 -1.63 -11.52 -13.41
C GLU A 107 -2.95 -12.07 -13.96
N ALA A 108 -3.43 -13.21 -13.45
CA ALA A 108 -4.67 -13.82 -13.90
C ALA A 108 -5.91 -12.94 -13.63
N VAL A 109 -5.94 -12.19 -12.53
CA VAL A 109 -7.10 -11.38 -12.13
C VAL A 109 -7.01 -9.97 -12.71
N LEU A 110 -5.84 -9.32 -12.62
CA LEU A 110 -5.67 -7.89 -12.86
C LEU A 110 -4.82 -7.58 -14.09
N GLY A 111 -4.23 -8.60 -14.71
CA GLY A 111 -3.44 -8.48 -15.93
C GLY A 111 -1.94 -8.25 -15.70
N PRO A 112 -1.14 -8.39 -16.78
CA PRO A 112 0.31 -8.36 -16.71
C PRO A 112 0.89 -7.00 -16.33
N SER A 113 0.21 -5.88 -16.66
CA SER A 113 0.72 -4.54 -16.34
C SER A 113 0.75 -4.26 -14.83
N VAL A 114 -0.31 -4.64 -14.11
CA VAL A 114 -0.35 -4.51 -12.63
C VAL A 114 0.70 -5.43 -12.01
N ARG A 115 0.80 -6.67 -12.52
CA ARG A 115 1.80 -7.63 -12.07
C ARG A 115 3.22 -7.10 -12.21
N ALA A 116 3.56 -6.58 -13.39
CA ALA A 116 4.87 -6.03 -13.68
C ALA A 116 5.19 -4.83 -12.78
N LEU A 117 4.21 -3.96 -12.51
CA LEU A 117 4.42 -2.83 -11.60
C LEU A 117 4.69 -3.29 -10.17
N VAL A 118 3.96 -4.28 -9.66
CA VAL A 118 4.22 -4.87 -8.34
C VAL A 118 5.63 -5.46 -8.26
N ASP A 119 6.13 -6.10 -9.32
CA ASP A 119 7.49 -6.64 -9.37
C ASP A 119 8.59 -5.59 -9.36
N MET A 120 8.29 -4.38 -9.86
CA MET A 120 9.25 -3.29 -9.89
C MET A 120 9.40 -2.58 -8.53
N VAL A 121 8.53 -2.86 -7.55
CA VAL A 121 8.60 -2.23 -6.23
C VAL A 121 9.68 -2.91 -5.39
N PRO A 122 10.74 -2.19 -4.96
CA PRO A 122 11.79 -2.79 -4.14
C PRO A 122 11.30 -3.19 -2.74
N VAL A 123 11.56 -4.43 -2.35
CA VAL A 123 11.24 -4.97 -1.02
C VAL A 123 12.46 -4.84 -0.08
N PRO A 124 12.37 -4.17 1.08
CA PRO A 124 13.52 -3.94 1.97
C PRO A 124 14.22 -5.23 2.42
N ALA A 125 13.46 -6.25 2.80
CA ALA A 125 14.01 -7.52 3.27
C ALA A 125 14.80 -8.28 2.18
N GLU A 126 14.48 -8.03 0.90
CA GLU A 126 15.14 -8.66 -0.25
C GLU A 126 16.29 -7.80 -0.81
N ALA A 127 16.16 -6.48 -0.73
CA ALA A 127 17.13 -5.55 -1.28
C ALA A 127 18.33 -5.31 -0.35
N GLY A 128 18.14 -5.39 0.97
CA GLY A 128 19.21 -5.14 1.94
C GLY A 128 19.88 -3.78 1.72
N GLU A 129 21.20 -3.78 1.61
CA GLU A 129 22.02 -2.57 1.41
C GLU A 129 21.76 -1.89 0.05
N GLU A 130 21.27 -2.62 -0.96
CA GLU A 130 20.96 -2.09 -2.29
C GLU A 130 19.61 -1.35 -2.34
N LEU A 131 18.85 -1.30 -1.25
CA LEU A 131 17.49 -0.74 -1.26
C LEU A 131 17.45 0.69 -1.81
N LEU A 132 18.39 1.55 -1.38
CA LEU A 132 18.44 2.93 -1.88
C LEU A 132 18.68 2.97 -3.39
N GLU A 133 19.64 2.19 -3.89
CA GLU A 133 19.96 2.11 -5.32
C GLU A 133 18.75 1.61 -6.13
N ARG A 134 18.10 0.53 -5.68
CA ARG A 134 16.90 -0.02 -6.32
C ARG A 134 15.75 0.98 -6.31
N LEU A 135 15.55 1.72 -5.22
CA LEU A 135 14.52 2.75 -5.16
C LEU A 135 14.80 3.92 -6.09
N VAL A 136 16.03 4.42 -6.17
CA VAL A 136 16.33 5.58 -7.05
C VAL A 136 16.31 5.23 -8.54
N THR A 137 16.60 3.97 -8.88
CA THR A 137 16.59 3.47 -10.27
C THR A 137 15.23 2.94 -10.71
N ALA A 138 14.34 2.58 -9.78
CA ALA A 138 12.98 2.15 -10.08
C ALA A 138 12.20 3.25 -10.85
N GLY A 139 11.25 2.82 -11.69
CA GLY A 139 10.33 3.73 -12.37
C GLY A 139 9.51 4.59 -11.40
N ARG A 140 9.05 5.76 -11.83
CA ARG A 140 8.35 6.73 -10.97
C ARG A 140 7.17 6.09 -10.22
N ASP A 141 6.37 5.27 -10.89
CA ASP A 141 5.17 4.68 -10.31
C ASP A 141 5.51 3.62 -9.26
N ALA A 142 6.56 2.82 -9.48
CA ALA A 142 7.07 1.88 -8.48
C ALA A 142 7.60 2.63 -7.25
N ARG A 143 8.27 3.79 -7.43
CA ARG A 143 8.68 4.65 -6.31
C ARG A 143 7.48 5.20 -5.56
N LEU A 144 6.44 5.65 -6.24
CA LEU A 144 5.21 6.14 -5.59
C LEU A 144 4.57 5.05 -4.73
N VAL A 145 4.45 3.83 -5.25
CA VAL A 145 3.91 2.68 -4.49
C VAL A 145 4.77 2.40 -3.26
N ALA A 146 6.10 2.29 -3.42
CA ALA A 146 7.01 2.06 -2.31
C ALA A 146 6.92 3.15 -1.23
N LEU A 147 6.83 4.42 -1.64
CA LEU A 147 6.73 5.56 -0.73
C LEU A 147 5.38 5.60 -0.01
N ALA A 148 4.28 5.31 -0.70
CA ALA A 148 2.95 5.29 -0.11
C ALA A 148 2.80 4.16 0.92
N GLU A 149 3.25 2.95 0.57
CA GLU A 149 3.28 1.80 1.48
C GLU A 149 4.11 2.11 2.72
N ARG A 150 5.33 2.65 2.52
CA ARG A 150 6.23 2.96 3.63
C ARG A 150 5.63 4.03 4.54
N LEU A 151 4.99 5.04 3.96
CA LEU A 151 4.36 6.11 4.73
C LEU A 151 3.20 5.60 5.58
N ASP A 152 2.39 4.66 5.08
CA ASP A 152 1.36 4.02 5.88
C ASP A 152 1.97 3.27 7.08
N HIS A 153 2.97 2.43 6.84
CA HIS A 153 3.65 1.71 7.91
C HIS A 153 4.32 2.64 8.93
N ALA A 154 4.94 3.72 8.45
CA ALA A 154 5.52 4.75 9.30
C ALA A 154 4.46 5.37 10.22
N ARG A 155 3.30 5.77 9.69
CA ARG A 155 2.18 6.34 10.47
C ARG A 155 1.71 5.40 11.59
N HIS A 156 1.81 4.09 11.39
CA HIS A 156 1.39 3.06 12.36
C HIS A 156 2.54 2.44 13.16
N LEU A 157 3.79 2.89 13.00
CA LEU A 157 4.96 2.29 13.64
C LEU A 157 4.84 2.22 15.18
N HIS A 158 4.22 3.22 15.80
CA HIS A 158 4.01 3.29 17.25
C HIS A 158 3.09 2.19 17.82
N LEU A 159 2.41 1.43 16.94
CA LEU A 159 1.57 0.29 17.30
C LEU A 159 2.36 -1.03 17.25
N ARG A 160 3.61 -1.01 16.76
CA ARG A 160 4.52 -2.16 16.73
C ARG A 160 5.38 -2.25 17.99
N PRO A 161 6.02 -3.39 18.27
CA PRO A 161 6.99 -3.52 19.36
C PRO A 161 8.09 -2.45 19.31
N ALA A 162 8.33 -1.78 20.44
CA ALA A 162 9.31 -0.71 20.55
C ALA A 162 10.74 -1.04 20.05
N PRO A 163 11.26 -2.27 20.19
CA PRO A 163 12.57 -2.63 19.65
C PRO A 163 12.70 -2.48 18.13
N GLU A 164 11.61 -2.53 17.37
CA GLU A 164 11.62 -2.34 15.91
C GLU A 164 11.73 -0.88 15.51
N TRP A 165 11.38 0.05 16.40
CA TRP A 165 11.21 1.46 16.05
C TRP A 165 12.49 2.14 15.54
N PRO A 166 13.66 2.00 16.19
CA PRO A 166 14.86 2.71 15.75
C PRO A 166 15.28 2.32 14.33
N ALA A 167 15.30 1.02 14.02
CA ALA A 167 15.70 0.52 12.70
C ALA A 167 14.69 0.94 11.62
N PHE A 168 13.38 0.82 11.88
CA PHE A 168 12.37 1.24 10.93
C PHE A 168 12.41 2.76 10.71
N HIS A 169 12.56 3.55 11.77
CA HIS A 169 12.65 5.00 11.70
C HIS A 169 13.89 5.45 10.91
N ALA A 170 15.07 4.93 11.24
CA ALA A 170 16.31 5.23 10.53
C ALA A 170 16.19 4.94 9.04
N LEU A 171 15.76 3.72 8.67
CA LEU A 171 15.57 3.35 7.27
C LEU A 171 14.58 4.28 6.55
N THR A 172 13.50 4.68 7.22
CA THR A 172 12.51 5.61 6.64
C THR A 172 13.11 6.99 6.39
N CYS A 173 13.85 7.53 7.36
CA CYS A 173 14.37 8.90 7.29
C CYS A 173 15.66 9.02 6.46
N GLU A 174 16.46 7.97 6.39
CA GLU A 174 17.75 7.96 5.68
C GLU A 174 17.62 7.46 4.24
N VAL A 175 16.65 6.59 3.93
CA VAL A 175 16.46 6.04 2.57
C VAL A 175 15.20 6.59 1.90
N TYR A 176 14.04 6.39 2.51
CA TYR A 176 12.77 6.73 1.85
C TYR A 176 12.53 8.24 1.74
N LEU A 177 12.90 9.02 2.75
CA LEU A 177 12.73 10.47 2.71
C LEU A 177 13.52 11.14 1.56
N PRO A 178 14.83 10.85 1.35
CA PRO A 178 15.54 11.35 0.17
C PRO A 178 14.93 10.91 -1.16
N VAL A 179 14.42 9.67 -1.26
CA VAL A 179 13.72 9.17 -2.45
C VAL A 179 12.41 9.95 -2.67
N ALA A 180 11.68 10.27 -1.61
CA ALA A 180 10.47 11.09 -1.67
C ALA A 180 10.78 12.47 -2.25
N GLY A 181 11.86 13.13 -1.79
CA GLY A 181 12.29 14.44 -2.29
C GLY A 181 12.65 14.47 -3.79
N ARG A 182 12.93 13.31 -4.39
CA ARG A 182 13.18 13.17 -5.84
C ARG A 182 11.95 12.71 -6.63
N THR A 183 10.86 12.34 -5.94
CA THR A 183 9.71 11.68 -6.57
C THR A 183 8.44 12.52 -6.48
N ASP A 184 8.13 13.04 -5.29
CA ASP A 184 6.91 13.81 -5.06
C ASP A 184 7.06 14.79 -3.87
N PRO A 185 6.80 16.09 -4.06
CA PRO A 185 7.01 17.10 -3.03
C PRO A 185 6.00 17.02 -1.87
N VAL A 186 4.81 16.44 -2.07
CA VAL A 186 3.83 16.25 -0.99
C VAL A 186 4.28 15.11 -0.08
N LEU A 187 4.63 13.97 -0.68
CA LEU A 187 5.16 12.82 0.07
C LEU A 187 6.43 13.21 0.84
N GLU A 188 7.35 13.97 0.24
CA GLU A 188 8.51 14.48 0.95
C GLU A 188 8.12 15.26 2.22
N ARG A 189 7.17 16.18 2.12
CA ARG A 189 6.68 16.93 3.30
C ARG A 189 6.08 16.01 4.35
N ARG A 190 5.30 15.00 3.94
CA ARG A 190 4.70 14.01 4.85
C ARG A 190 5.79 13.21 5.58
N PHE A 191 6.82 12.74 4.88
CA PHE A 191 7.95 12.03 5.49
C PHE A 191 8.75 12.91 6.44
N ARG A 192 9.10 14.15 6.05
CA ARG A 192 9.83 15.08 6.95
C ARG A 192 9.06 15.34 8.23
N TRP A 193 7.75 15.61 8.11
CA TRP A 193 6.89 15.81 9.26
C TRP A 193 6.86 14.58 10.16
N TRP A 194 6.66 13.39 9.57
CA TRP A 194 6.59 12.15 10.34
C TRP A 194 7.92 11.84 11.04
N CYS A 195 9.05 11.91 10.34
CA CYS A 195 10.39 11.67 10.90
C CYS A 195 10.62 12.55 12.13
N GLY A 196 10.34 13.86 12.03
CA GLY A 196 10.49 14.78 13.15
C GLY A 196 9.50 14.52 14.29
N MET A 197 8.24 14.23 13.97
CA MET A 197 7.21 13.92 14.96
C MET A 197 7.56 12.66 15.75
N PHE A 198 7.94 11.59 15.05
CA PHE A 198 8.22 10.29 15.65
C PHE A 198 9.44 10.36 16.57
N THR A 199 10.53 11.00 16.14
CA THR A 199 11.70 11.24 17.00
C THR A 199 11.32 11.97 18.28
N ARG A 200 10.52 13.04 18.20
CA ARG A 200 10.15 13.84 19.38
C ARG A 200 9.28 13.07 20.37
N ARG A 201 8.47 12.12 19.91
CA ARG A 201 7.41 11.49 20.71
C ARG A 201 7.79 10.09 21.21
N TYR A 202 8.62 9.36 20.48
CA TYR A 202 8.84 7.92 20.71
C TYR A 202 10.31 7.50 20.84
N LEU A 203 11.27 8.30 20.38
CA LEU A 203 12.71 7.94 20.41
C LEU A 203 13.55 8.86 21.33
N ARG A 204 12.89 9.64 22.19
CA ARG A 204 13.53 10.45 23.22
C ARG A 204 13.42 9.79 24.58
#